data_AF-A0A0Q5KMS2-F1
#
_entry.id   AF-A0A0Q5KMS2-F1
#
_cell.length_a   1.000
_cell.length_b   1.000
_cell.length_c   1.000
_cell.angle_alpha   90.00
_cell.angle_beta   90.00
_cell.angle_gamma   90.00
#
_symmetry.space_group_name_H-M   'P 1'
#
loop_
_entity.id
_entity.type
_entity.pdbx_description
1 polymer ?
#
loop_
_entity_poly.entity_id
_entity_poly.type
_entity_poly.pdbx_seq_one_letter_code
_entity_poly.pdbx_strand_id
1 'polypeptide(L)'
;MAFRVTAGLVAIVGAERSVVWPRGMVWPGVAALPAEMMEWLSPAETHLTPEAAWEACEPDERDRVAALALLQVQRLQSREMLIHRMGYLSSWTNPNESSHYTVAALLGTTRETLTKTISLWRVRRR
;
A
#
# COMPACT_ATOMS: atom_id res chain seq x y z
N MET A 1 2.91 15.65 -9.82
CA MET A 1 2.32 16.79 -9.09
C MET A 1 1.76 16.28 -7.78
N ALA A 2 1.86 17.06 -6.71
CA ALA A 2 1.21 16.77 -5.43
C ALA A 2 -0.22 17.33 -5.40
N PHE A 3 -1.14 16.65 -4.73
CA PHE A 3 -2.53 17.09 -4.65
C PHE A 3 -3.24 16.55 -3.40
N ARG A 4 -4.27 17.27 -2.95
CA ARG A 4 -5.20 16.84 -1.90
C ARG A 4 -6.52 16.39 -2.54
N VAL A 5 -7.03 15.23 -2.15
CA VAL A 5 -8.35 14.77 -2.60
C VAL A 5 -9.43 15.46 -1.79
N THR A 6 -10.24 16.28 -2.43
CA THR A 6 -11.29 17.08 -1.78
C THR A 6 -12.66 16.40 -1.85
N ALA A 7 -12.90 15.56 -2.85
CA ALA A 7 -14.10 14.73 -2.99
C ALA A 7 -13.79 13.39 -3.67
N GLY A 8 -14.66 12.39 -3.43
CA GLY A 8 -14.61 11.08 -4.08
C GLY A 8 -13.34 10.25 -3.82
N LEU A 9 -12.95 9.46 -4.83
CA LEU A 9 -11.78 8.60 -4.84
C LEU A 9 -10.92 8.89 -6.08
N VAL A 10 -9.61 8.95 -5.88
CA VAL A 10 -8.61 9.09 -6.93
C VAL A 10 -7.82 7.79 -7.04
N ALA A 11 -7.70 7.24 -8.24
CA ALA A 11 -6.85 6.07 -8.48
C ALA A 11 -5.53 6.51 -9.12
N ILE A 12 -4.41 6.07 -8.56
CA ILE A 12 -3.09 6.23 -9.15
C ILE A 12 -2.71 4.87 -9.73
N VAL A 13 -2.55 4.84 -11.06
CA VAL A 13 -2.39 3.62 -11.83
C VAL A 13 -0.95 3.57 -12.31
N GLY A 14 -0.25 2.51 -11.92
CA GLY A 14 1.01 2.13 -12.52
C GLY A 14 0.87 0.94 -13.47
N ALA A 15 2.00 0.45 -13.97
CA ALA A 15 2.03 -0.57 -15.02
C ALA A 15 1.30 -1.87 -14.64
N GLU A 16 1.47 -2.34 -13.40
CA GLU A 16 0.88 -3.60 -12.91
C GLU A 16 -0.04 -3.40 -11.70
N ARG A 17 0.05 -2.24 -11.05
CA ARG A 17 -0.53 -1.99 -9.73
C ARG A 17 -1.29 -0.69 -9.75
N SER A 18 -2.35 -0.64 -8.96
CA SER A 18 -3.10 0.59 -8.75
C SER A 18 -3.36 0.78 -7.28
N VAL A 19 -3.36 2.03 -6.86
CA VAL A 19 -3.62 2.44 -5.47
C VAL A 19 -4.69 3.51 -5.47
N VAL A 20 -5.47 3.56 -4.39
CA VAL A 20 -6.62 4.45 -4.26
C VAL A 20 -6.37 5.47 -3.15
N TRP A 21 -6.65 6.73 -3.47
CA TRP A 21 -6.57 7.87 -2.56
C TRP A 21 -7.97 8.36 -2.22
N PRO A 22 -8.43 8.19 -0.97
CA PRO A 22 -9.72 8.69 -0.55
C PRO A 22 -9.69 10.19 -0.23
N ARG A 23 -10.88 10.79 -0.20
CA ARG A 23 -11.11 12.15 0.30
C ARG A 23 -10.34 12.41 1.61
N GLY A 24 -9.71 13.57 1.68
CA GLY A 24 -8.94 14.05 2.82
C GLY A 24 -7.46 13.65 2.79
N MET A 25 -7.08 12.67 1.97
CA MET A 25 -5.69 12.27 1.81
C MET A 25 -4.94 13.14 0.80
N VAL A 26 -3.63 13.25 1.01
CA VAL A 26 -2.70 13.96 0.13
C VAL A 26 -1.85 12.96 -0.62
N TRP A 27 -1.79 13.09 -1.94
CA TRP A 27 -0.77 12.46 -2.76
C TRP A 27 0.47 13.38 -2.77
N PRO A 28 1.63 12.91 -2.28
CA PRO A 28 2.79 13.76 -2.12
C PRO A 28 3.53 14.03 -3.44
N GLY A 29 3.10 13.37 -4.52
CA GLY A 29 3.80 13.38 -5.79
C GLY A 29 4.87 12.30 -5.87
N VAL A 30 5.11 11.84 -7.11
CA VAL A 30 6.09 10.82 -7.49
C VAL A 30 7.49 11.11 -6.93
N ALA A 31 7.96 12.36 -7.03
CA ALA A 31 9.29 12.76 -6.59
C ALA A 31 9.49 12.70 -5.06
N ALA A 32 8.41 12.65 -4.28
CA ALA A 32 8.47 12.58 -2.82
C ALA A 32 8.43 11.14 -2.28
N LEU A 33 8.29 10.14 -3.16
CA LEU A 33 8.22 8.74 -2.76
C LEU A 33 9.63 8.13 -2.63
N PRO A 34 9.86 7.24 -1.65
CA PRO A 34 11.04 6.40 -1.59
C PRO A 34 11.18 5.55 -2.87
N ALA A 35 12.43 5.29 -3.28
CA ALA A 35 12.75 4.54 -4.49
C ALA A 35 12.03 3.19 -4.57
N GLU A 36 11.93 2.47 -3.44
CA GLU A 36 11.23 1.18 -3.39
C GLU A 36 9.72 1.30 -3.70
N MET A 37 9.05 2.35 -3.21
CA MET A 37 7.63 2.58 -3.48
C MET A 37 7.42 3.06 -4.91
N MET A 38 8.38 3.82 -5.43
CA MET A 38 8.40 4.24 -6.83
C MET A 38 8.52 3.06 -7.78
N GLU A 39 9.44 2.15 -7.51
CA GLU A 39 9.62 0.93 -8.31
C GLU A 39 8.41 0.00 -8.19
N TRP A 40 7.90 -0.18 -6.97
CA TRP A 40 6.72 -1.01 -6.75
C TRP A 40 5.49 -0.46 -7.45
N LEU A 41 5.13 0.81 -7.23
CA LEU A 41 3.93 1.37 -7.84
C LEU A 41 4.12 1.63 -9.33
N SER A 42 5.28 2.13 -9.74
CA SER A 42 5.59 2.60 -11.11
C SER A 42 4.45 3.47 -11.68
N PRO A 43 4.09 4.59 -11.01
CA PRO A 43 2.90 5.37 -11.35
C PRO A 43 3.01 5.98 -12.76
N ALA A 44 2.02 5.72 -13.59
CA ALA A 44 1.95 6.19 -14.98
C ALA A 44 0.78 7.15 -15.21
N GLU A 45 -0.38 6.85 -14.64
CA GLU A 45 -1.62 7.60 -14.86
C GLU A 45 -2.34 7.90 -13.54
N THR A 46 -3.24 8.87 -13.59
CA THR A 46 -4.14 9.19 -12.48
C THR A 46 -5.56 9.32 -13.00
N HIS A 47 -6.46 8.55 -12.40
CA HIS A 47 -7.87 8.45 -12.78
C HIS A 47 -8.77 8.98 -11.67
N LEU A 48 -9.85 9.62 -12.07
CA LEU A 48 -10.86 10.20 -11.19
C LEU A 48 -12.13 9.36 -11.27
N THR A 49 -12.72 9.06 -10.13
CA THR A 49 -14.14 8.66 -10.11
C THR A 49 -15.02 9.85 -10.49
N PRO A 50 -16.26 9.66 -10.99
CA PRO A 50 -17.11 10.78 -11.45
C PRO A 50 -17.34 11.89 -10.41
N GLU A 51 -17.36 11.54 -9.13
CA GLU A 51 -17.53 12.49 -8.02
C GLU A 51 -16.20 12.98 -7.43
N ALA A 52 -15.07 12.55 -8.00
CA ALA A 52 -13.76 12.89 -7.46
C ALA A 52 -13.35 14.31 -7.84
N ALA A 53 -12.77 14.99 -6.86
CA ALA A 53 -12.12 16.27 -7.04
C ALA A 53 -10.81 16.27 -6.26
N TRP A 54 -9.80 16.95 -6.81
CA TRP A 54 -8.56 17.25 -6.12
C TRP A 54 -8.18 18.70 -6.32
N GLU A 55 -7.28 19.17 -5.50
CA GLU A 55 -6.61 20.46 -5.66
C GLU A 55 -5.10 20.28 -5.52
N ALA A 56 -4.33 21.08 -6.27
CA ALA A 56 -2.89 21.13 -6.06
C ALA A 56 -2.59 21.65 -4.65
N CYS A 57 -1.64 21.02 -3.97
CA CYS A 57 -1.22 21.44 -2.64
C CYS A 57 0.28 21.20 -2.43
N GLU A 58 0.84 21.88 -1.44
CA GLU A 58 2.18 21.57 -0.92
C GLU A 58 2.04 20.61 0.28
N PRO A 59 2.52 19.36 0.18
CA PRO A 59 2.42 18.39 1.28
C PRO A 59 3.36 18.76 2.42
N ASP A 60 2.81 18.83 3.63
CA ASP A 60 3.60 18.90 4.86
C ASP A 60 4.20 17.52 5.23
N GLU A 61 4.98 17.47 6.31
CA GLU A 61 5.62 16.22 6.74
C GLU A 61 4.60 15.15 7.16
N ARG A 62 3.50 15.56 7.79
CA ARG A 62 2.46 14.64 8.24
C ARG A 62 1.72 14.02 7.06
N ASP A 63 1.43 14.81 6.05
CA ASP A 63 0.82 14.37 4.79
C ASP A 63 1.71 13.33 4.10
N ARG A 64 3.03 13.54 4.06
CA ARG A 64 4.00 12.58 3.50
C ARG A 64 4.02 11.28 4.28
N VAL A 65 4.11 11.33 5.60
CA VAL A 65 4.09 10.13 6.45
C VAL A 65 2.79 9.35 6.27
N ALA A 66 1.65 10.03 6.24
CA ALA A 66 0.35 9.39 6.03
C ALA A 66 0.23 8.74 4.65
N ALA A 67 0.71 9.42 3.60
CA ALA A 67 0.73 8.88 2.23
C ALA A 67 1.58 7.61 2.13
N LEU A 68 2.76 7.60 2.74
CA LEU A 68 3.63 6.43 2.76
C LEU A 68 3.00 5.27 3.52
N ALA A 69 2.41 5.52 4.69
CA ALA A 69 1.69 4.51 5.44
C ALA A 69 0.53 3.91 4.63
N LEU A 70 -0.23 4.75 3.92
CA LEU A 70 -1.30 4.29 3.05
C LEU A 70 -0.79 3.39 1.91
N LEU A 71 0.31 3.76 1.25
CA LEU A 71 0.94 2.92 0.22
C LEU A 71 1.39 1.57 0.77
N GLN A 72 2.02 1.56 1.93
CA GLN A 72 2.48 0.33 2.57
C GLN A 72 1.31 -0.61 2.87
N VAL A 73 0.21 -0.09 3.40
CA VAL A 73 -1.01 -0.87 3.65
C VAL A 73 -1.59 -1.42 2.35
N GLN A 74 -1.72 -0.58 1.31
CA GLN A 74 -2.25 -1.05 0.02
C GLN A 74 -1.33 -2.08 -0.64
N ARG A 75 -0.02 -1.98 -0.46
CA ARG A 75 0.94 -3.00 -0.90
C ARG A 75 0.75 -4.32 -0.18
N LEU A 76 0.61 -4.30 1.15
CA LEU A 76 0.32 -5.49 1.96
C LEU A 76 -1.01 -6.15 1.61
N GLN A 77 -1.98 -5.35 1.15
CA GLN A 77 -3.32 -5.80 0.76
C GLN A 77 -3.50 -5.96 -0.75
N SER A 78 -2.42 -5.85 -1.53
CA SER A 78 -2.44 -5.99 -2.98
C SER A 78 -2.78 -7.43 -3.41
N ARG A 79 -3.05 -7.59 -4.71
CA ARG A 79 -3.32 -8.90 -5.32
C ARG A 79 -2.07 -9.76 -5.53
N GLU A 80 -0.90 -9.31 -5.06
CA GLU A 80 0.32 -10.11 -5.13
C GLU A 80 0.19 -11.43 -4.35
N MET A 81 1.04 -12.39 -4.71
CA MET A 81 1.11 -13.66 -4.00
C MET A 81 1.37 -13.41 -2.50
N LEU A 82 0.58 -14.08 -1.65
CA LEU A 82 0.64 -13.88 -0.20
C LEU A 82 2.06 -14.08 0.37
N ILE A 83 2.88 -14.93 -0.26
CA ILE A 83 4.26 -15.15 0.15
C ILE A 83 5.17 -13.93 -0.07
N HIS A 84 4.94 -13.15 -1.15
CA HIS A 84 5.67 -11.90 -1.39
C HIS A 84 5.25 -10.83 -0.39
N ARG A 85 3.94 -10.73 -0.13
CA ARG A 85 3.39 -9.81 0.88
C ARG A 85 3.86 -10.14 2.30
N MET A 86 4.00 -11.43 2.63
CA MET A 86 4.65 -11.90 3.86
C MET A 86 6.13 -11.52 3.92
N GLY A 87 6.87 -11.70 2.81
CA GLY A 87 8.25 -11.26 2.69
C GLY A 87 8.39 -9.76 2.96
N TYR A 88 7.54 -8.95 2.32
CA TYR A 88 7.47 -7.52 2.53
C TYR A 88 7.13 -7.17 3.98
N LEU A 89 6.07 -7.73 4.58
CA LEU A 89 5.74 -7.50 5.99
C LEU A 89 6.93 -7.79 6.92
N SER A 90 7.70 -8.83 6.60
CA SER A 90 8.83 -9.26 7.43
C SER A 90 10.05 -8.34 7.38
N SER A 91 10.09 -7.35 6.48
CA SER A 91 11.13 -6.31 6.52
C SER A 91 10.85 -5.21 7.56
N TRP A 92 9.62 -5.15 8.09
CA TRP A 92 9.18 -4.13 9.06
C TRP A 92 9.03 -4.68 10.47
N THR A 93 8.66 -5.96 10.58
CA THR A 93 8.37 -6.64 11.85
C THR A 93 8.65 -8.13 11.74
N ASN A 94 8.73 -8.83 12.87
CA ASN A 94 8.80 -10.29 12.89
C ASN A 94 7.37 -10.87 12.91
N PRO A 95 6.85 -11.46 11.82
CA PRO A 95 5.49 -12.00 11.81
C PRO A 95 5.28 -13.15 12.80
N ASN A 96 6.35 -13.79 13.30
CA ASN A 96 6.25 -14.86 14.29
C ASN A 96 5.97 -14.35 15.71
N GLU A 97 6.21 -13.07 15.98
CA GLU A 97 5.92 -12.44 17.28
C GLU A 97 4.48 -11.90 17.36
N SER A 98 3.77 -11.88 16.23
CA SER A 98 2.39 -11.44 16.13
C SER A 98 1.41 -12.60 16.05
N SER A 99 0.17 -12.39 16.50
CA SER A 99 -0.88 -13.38 16.33
C SER A 99 -1.20 -13.59 14.84
N HIS A 100 -1.60 -14.80 14.46
CA HIS A 100 -2.03 -15.09 13.08
C HIS A 100 -3.23 -14.23 12.65
N TYR A 101 -4.10 -13.82 13.59
CA TYR A 101 -5.21 -12.91 13.29
C TYR A 101 -4.70 -11.53 12.88
N THR A 102 -3.75 -10.98 13.63
CA THR A 102 -3.13 -9.66 13.33
C THR A 102 -2.44 -9.69 11.98
N VAL A 103 -1.64 -10.71 11.71
CA VAL A 103 -0.92 -10.85 10.44
C VAL A 103 -1.91 -11.02 9.27
N ALA A 104 -2.97 -11.81 9.44
CA ALA A 104 -3.97 -11.99 8.41
C ALA A 104 -4.71 -10.68 8.10
N ALA A 105 -5.06 -9.90 9.13
CA ALA A 105 -5.70 -8.60 8.97
C ALA A 105 -4.79 -7.60 8.22
N LEU A 106 -3.50 -7.52 8.59
CA LEU A 106 -2.52 -6.66 7.92
C LEU A 106 -2.38 -7.00 6.43
N LEU A 107 -2.41 -8.29 6.09
CA LEU A 107 -2.31 -8.81 4.73
C LEU A 107 -3.65 -8.83 3.98
N GLY A 108 -4.74 -8.35 4.59
CA GLY A 108 -6.08 -8.38 3.98
C GLY A 108 -6.53 -9.78 3.59
N THR A 109 -6.26 -10.79 4.43
CA THR A 109 -6.62 -12.19 4.19
C THR A 109 -7.25 -12.84 5.42
N THR A 110 -7.70 -14.08 5.29
CA THR A 110 -8.24 -14.87 6.41
C THR A 110 -7.12 -15.58 7.16
N ARG A 111 -7.36 -15.89 8.43
CA ARG A 111 -6.42 -16.67 9.25
C ARG A 111 -6.19 -18.06 8.66
N GLU A 112 -7.23 -18.66 8.10
CA GLU A 112 -7.23 -19.98 7.48
C GLU A 112 -6.31 -20.00 6.25
N THR A 113 -6.41 -18.98 5.40
CA THR A 113 -5.52 -18.81 4.24
C THR A 113 -4.08 -18.58 4.71
N LEU A 114 -3.86 -17.70 5.69
CA LEU A 114 -2.53 -17.43 6.23
C LEU A 114 -1.87 -18.70 6.79
N THR A 115 -2.60 -19.51 7.55
CA THR A 115 -2.06 -20.72 8.20
C THR A 115 -1.52 -21.73 7.18
N LYS A 116 -2.16 -21.84 6.01
CA LYS A 116 -1.68 -22.71 4.92
C LYS A 116 -0.40 -22.17 4.27
N THR A 117 -0.29 -20.85 4.12
CA THR A 117 0.85 -20.21 3.44
C THR A 117 2.06 -20.00 4.35
N ILE A 118 1.86 -19.76 5.65
CA ILE A 118 2.95 -19.41 6.57
C ILE A 118 3.95 -20.56 6.74
N SER A 119 3.49 -21.81 6.71
CA SER A 119 4.36 -22.99 6.74
C SER A 119 5.29 -23.04 5.52
N LEU A 120 4.76 -22.78 4.32
CA LEU A 120 5.55 -22.71 3.09
C LEU A 120 6.55 -21.56 3.12
N TRP A 121 6.13 -20.39 3.61
CA TRP A 121 7.00 -19.23 3.74
C TRP A 121 8.16 -19.47 4.71
N ARG A 122 7.92 -20.12 5.86
CA ARG A 122 8.97 -20.46 6.83
C ARG A 122 10.01 -21.41 6.25
N VAL A 123 9.58 -22.41 5.46
CA VAL A 123 10.51 -23.36 4.81
C VAL A 123 11.43 -22.64 3.82
N ARG A 124 10.94 -21.65 3.07
CA ARG A 124 11.77 -20.90 2.10
C ARG A 124 12.78 -19.94 2.72
N ARG A 125 12.69 -19.64 4.01
CA ARG A 125 13.63 -18.74 4.73
C ARG A 125 14.66 -19.48 5.58
N ARG A 126 14.60 -20.81 5.66
CA ARG A 126 15.65 -21.64 6.25
C ARG A 126 16.64 -22.05 5.17
#